data_AF-A0A7Y5F0R6-F1
#
_entry.id   AF-A0A7Y5F0R6-F1
#
_cell.length_a   1.000
_cell.length_b   1.000
_cell.length_c   1.000
_cell.angle_alpha   90.00
_cell.angle_beta   90.00
_cell.angle_gamma   90.00
#
_symmetry.space_group_name_H-M   'P 1'
#
loop_
_entity.id
_entity.type
_entity.pdbx_description
1 polymer ?
#
loop_
_entity_poly.entity_id
_entity_poly.type
_entity_poly.pdbx_seq_one_letter_code
_entity_poly.pdbx_strand_id
1 'polypeptide(L)'
;MGKFSLFLALLQIVDLLLHAATGQLEPLRVTSNLIILLWLVLGAFGKLKTRRAALLATGSYLALNLLFLALNGVTNPAQGGELRITLFVLVALSTVLAGFLAYRIKD
;
A
#
# COMPACT_ATOMS: atom_id res chain seq x y z
N MET A 1 5.71 -10.91 14.17
CA MET A 1 5.61 -10.29 12.83
C MET A 1 6.90 -10.62 12.07
N GLY A 2 6.82 -11.12 10.83
CA GLY A 2 8.03 -11.50 10.07
C GLY A 2 8.79 -10.30 9.50
N LYS A 3 10.06 -10.46 9.13
CA LYS A 3 10.89 -9.38 8.55
C LYS A 3 10.23 -8.72 7.32
N PHE A 4 9.63 -9.52 6.44
CA PHE A 4 8.89 -9.04 5.27
C PHE A 4 7.63 -8.24 5.63
N SER A 5 6.89 -8.66 6.66
CA SER A 5 5.71 -7.92 7.15
C SER A 5 6.11 -6.58 7.76
N LEU A 6 7.23 -6.54 8.50
CA LEU A 6 7.77 -5.30 9.03
C LEU A 6 8.20 -4.36 7.89
N PHE A 7 8.91 -4.88 6.89
CA PHE A 7 9.31 -4.08 5.73
C PHE A 7 8.09 -3.52 4.97
N LEU A 8 7.04 -4.32 4.77
CA LEU A 8 5.80 -3.85 4.16
C LEU A 8 5.15 -2.72 4.97
N ALA A 9 5.07 -2.88 6.30
CA ALA A 9 4.54 -1.85 7.18
C ALA A 9 5.35 -0.55 7.10
N LEU A 10 6.68 -0.64 7.06
CA LEU A 10 7.56 0.52 6.92
C LEU A 10 7.34 1.24 5.59
N LEU A 11 7.17 0.51 4.48
CA LEU A 11 6.83 1.11 3.19
C LEU A 11 5.52 1.91 3.26
N GLN A 12 4.49 1.37 3.92
CA GLN A 12 3.21 2.07 4.04
C GLN A 12 3.35 3.34 4.89
N ILE A 13 4.11 3.27 5.99
CA ILE A 13 4.37 4.42 6.86
C ILE A 13 5.14 5.50 6.11
N VAL A 14 6.18 5.13 5.35
CA VAL A 14 6.93 6.08 4.53
C VAL A 14 6.02 6.77 3.53
N ASP A 15 5.15 6.04 2.83
CA ASP A 15 4.21 6.64 1.87
C ASP A 15 3.27 7.65 2.54
N LEU A 16 2.69 7.27 3.69
CA LEU A 16 1.84 8.17 4.49
C LEU A 16 2.58 9.42 4.96
N LEU A 17 3.84 9.27 5.40
CA LEU A 17 4.68 10.40 5.80
C LEU A 17 5.00 11.31 4.62
N LEU A 18 5.22 10.77 3.42
CA LEU A 18 5.44 11.59 2.22
C LEU A 18 4.19 12.42 1.89
N HIS A 19 2.99 11.84 1.97
CA HIS A 19 1.74 12.59 1.78
C HIS A 19 1.57 13.71 2.80
N ALA A 20 1.85 13.42 4.08
CA ALA A 20 1.77 14.42 5.14
C ALA A 20 2.83 15.53 4.98
N ALA A 21 4.09 15.16 4.70
CA ALA A 21 5.22 16.09 4.61
C ALA A 21 5.14 16.99 3.36
N THR A 22 4.56 16.51 2.27
CA THR A 22 4.41 17.30 1.03
C THR A 22 3.11 18.10 0.99
N GLY A 23 2.25 17.99 2.01
CA GLY A 23 0.92 18.62 2.02
C GLY A 23 -0.04 18.06 0.96
N GLN A 24 0.34 16.96 0.30
CA GLN A 24 -0.46 16.30 -0.73
C GLN A 24 -1.22 15.13 -0.11
N LEU A 25 -2.23 15.47 0.69
CA LEU A 25 -3.15 14.48 1.27
C LEU A 25 -4.05 13.92 0.16
N GLU A 26 -3.57 12.88 -0.50
CA GLU A 26 -4.27 12.12 -1.53
C GLU A 26 -5.11 11.02 -0.84
N PRO A 27 -6.44 11.18 -0.63
CA PRO A 27 -7.20 10.33 0.29
C PRO A 27 -7.20 8.86 -0.11
N LEU A 28 -7.29 8.57 -1.42
CA LEU A 28 -7.22 7.20 -1.94
C LEU A 28 -5.89 6.52 -1.62
N ARG A 29 -4.78 7.24 -1.72
CA ARG A 29 -3.44 6.73 -1.36
C ARG A 29 -3.37 6.45 0.13
N VAL A 30 -3.80 7.41 0.97
CA VAL A 30 -3.81 7.27 2.42
C VAL A 30 -4.66 6.07 2.85
N THR A 31 -5.90 5.98 2.36
CA THR A 31 -6.81 4.87 2.66
C THR A 31 -6.22 3.53 2.22
N SER A 32 -5.61 3.46 1.03
CA SER A 32 -4.99 2.22 0.55
C SER A 32 -3.89 1.71 1.49
N ASN A 33 -2.98 2.60 1.92
CA ASN A 33 -1.90 2.26 2.85
C ASN A 33 -2.44 1.81 4.22
N LEU A 34 -3.50 2.47 4.71
CA LEU A 34 -4.17 2.09 5.96
C LEU A 34 -4.79 0.69 5.90
N ILE A 35 -5.31 0.25 4.74
CA ILE A 35 -5.83 -1.11 4.56
C ILE A 35 -4.73 -2.15 4.78
N ILE A 36 -3.54 -1.95 4.19
CA ILE A 36 -2.40 -2.86 4.37
C ILE A 36 -1.93 -2.86 5.82
N LEU A 37 -1.79 -1.68 6.44
CA LEU A 37 -1.40 -1.57 7.84
C LEU A 37 -2.40 -2.26 8.76
N LEU A 38 -3.70 -2.07 8.54
CA LEU A 38 -4.75 -2.71 9.32
C LEU A 38 -4.68 -4.24 9.19
N TRP A 39 -4.50 -4.76 7.97
CA TRP A 39 -4.32 -6.20 7.76
C TRP A 39 -3.11 -6.73 8.52
N LEU A 40 -1.96 -6.06 8.45
CA LEU A 40 -0.73 -6.47 9.14
C LEU A 40 -0.89 -6.42 10.66
N VAL A 41 -1.52 -5.38 11.20
CA VAL A 41 -1.78 -5.23 12.65
C VAL A 41 -2.72 -6.34 13.14
N LEU A 42 -3.85 -6.55 12.46
CA LEU A 42 -4.79 -7.62 12.82
C LEU A 42 -4.11 -9.00 12.71
N GLY A 43 -3.31 -9.19 11.66
CA GLY A 43 -2.45 -10.35 11.47
C GLY A 43 -1.47 -10.57 12.63
N ALA A 44 -0.85 -9.52 13.16
CA ALA A 44 0.05 -9.62 14.29
C ALA A 44 -0.68 -10.12 15.56
N PHE A 45 -1.95 -9.74 15.75
CA PHE A 45 -2.80 -10.20 16.84
C PHE A 45 -3.49 -11.55 16.63
N GLY A 46 -3.14 -12.30 15.57
CA GLY A 46 -3.76 -13.61 15.32
C GLY A 46 -5.04 -13.57 14.50
N LYS A 47 -5.57 -12.38 14.17
CA LYS A 47 -6.78 -12.21 13.37
C LYS A 47 -6.43 -12.11 11.88
N LEU A 48 -7.34 -12.51 10.99
CA LEU A 48 -7.17 -12.34 9.53
C LEU A 48 -5.86 -12.92 8.95
N LYS A 49 -5.32 -13.99 9.56
CA LYS A 49 -4.14 -14.72 9.08
C LYS A 49 -4.44 -15.70 7.93
N THR A 50 -5.44 -15.39 7.10
CA THR A 50 -5.85 -16.23 5.97
C THR A 50 -5.34 -15.63 4.67
N ARG A 51 -5.08 -16.48 3.66
CA ARG A 51 -4.70 -16.04 2.32
C ARG A 51 -5.81 -15.21 1.70
N ARG A 52 -7.07 -15.55 1.95
CA ARG A 52 -8.22 -14.73 1.50
C ARG A 52 -8.14 -13.30 2.02
N ALA A 53 -7.88 -13.10 3.32
CA ALA A 53 -7.76 -11.76 3.89
C ALA A 53 -6.56 -11.00 3.30
N ALA A 54 -5.43 -11.68 3.10
CA ALA A 54 -4.25 -11.10 2.46
C ALA A 54 -4.52 -10.66 1.02
N LEU A 55 -5.20 -11.49 0.23
CA LEU A 55 -5.57 -11.17 -1.16
C LEU A 55 -6.59 -10.03 -1.22
N LEU A 56 -7.56 -9.99 -0.31
CA LEU A 56 -8.51 -8.87 -0.22
C LEU A 56 -7.82 -7.56 0.14
N ALA A 57 -6.92 -7.56 1.13
CA ALA A 57 -6.15 -6.37 1.49
C ALA A 57 -5.27 -5.88 0.33
N THR A 58 -4.56 -6.81 -0.33
CA THR A 58 -3.69 -6.51 -1.48
C THR A 58 -4.50 -6.01 -2.69
N GLY A 59 -5.63 -6.65 -2.97
CA GLY A 59 -6.52 -6.29 -4.07
C GLY A 59 -7.15 -4.91 -3.86
N SER A 60 -7.66 -4.62 -2.66
CA SER A 60 -8.21 -3.31 -2.32
C SER A 60 -7.14 -2.22 -2.37
N TYR A 61 -5.93 -2.50 -1.87
CA TYR A 61 -4.79 -1.59 -1.98
C TYR A 61 -4.50 -1.24 -3.45
N LEU A 62 -4.36 -2.25 -4.31
CA LEU A 62 -4.04 -2.04 -5.72
C LEU A 62 -5.18 -1.31 -6.45
N ALA A 63 -6.43 -1.71 -6.20
CA ALA A 63 -7.60 -1.09 -6.82
C ALA A 63 -7.70 0.41 -6.50
N LEU A 64 -7.47 0.80 -5.25
CA LEU A 64 -7.49 2.22 -4.86
C LEU A 64 -6.34 3.02 -5.47
N ASN A 65 -5.15 2.43 -5.60
CA ASN A 65 -4.02 3.09 -6.26
C ASN A 65 -4.23 3.23 -7.78
N LEU A 66 -4.86 2.23 -8.42
CA LEU A 66 -5.24 2.31 -9.84
C LEU A 66 -6.35 3.34 -10.06
N LEU A 67 -7.36 3.38 -9.17
CA LEU A 67 -8.40 4.40 -9.20
C LEU A 67 -7.80 5.80 -9.03
N PHE A 68 -6.85 5.96 -8.11
CA PHE A 68 -6.12 7.21 -7.94
C PHE A 68 -5.44 7.65 -9.24
N LEU A 69 -4.72 6.74 -9.93
CA LEU A 69 -4.08 7.03 -11.20
C LEU A 69 -5.09 7.37 -12.31
N ALA A 70 -6.23 6.68 -12.35
CA ALA A 70 -7.29 6.96 -13.32
C ALA A 70 -7.88 8.37 -13.16
N LEU A 71 -7.98 8.85 -11.91
CA LEU A 71 -8.53 10.17 -11.60
C LEU A 71 -7.51 11.30 -11.73
N ASN A 72 -6.24 11.05 -11.41
CA ASN A 72 -5.21 12.09 -11.27
C ASN A 72 -4.10 12.03 -12.32
N GLY A 73 -4.15 11.03 -13.20
CA GLY A 73 -3.14 10.80 -14.23
C GLY A 73 -1.82 10.25 -13.70
N VAL A 74 -0.88 10.04 -14.63
CA VAL A 74 0.46 9.46 -14.35
C VAL A 74 1.50 10.52 -13.96
N THR A 75 1.18 11.80 -14.10
CA THR A 75 2.04 12.94 -13.76
C THR A 75 1.51 13.68 -12.53
N ASN A 76 2.39 14.39 -11.82
CA ASN A 76 2.06 15.17 -10.63
C ASN A 76 2.14 16.68 -10.93
N PRO A 77 0.99 17.36 -11.09
CA PRO A 77 0.96 18.81 -11.30
C PRO A 77 1.62 19.61 -10.16
N ALA A 78 1.54 19.12 -8.92
CA ALA A 78 2.13 19.79 -7.77
C ALA A 78 3.67 19.65 -7.70
N GLN A 79 4.27 18.87 -8.60
CA GLN A 79 5.72 18.73 -8.78
C GLN A 79 6.14 19.20 -10.19
N GLY A 80 5.44 20.17 -10.78
CA GLY A 80 5.79 20.70 -12.10
C GLY A 80 5.44 19.78 -13.27
N GLY A 81 4.57 18.78 -13.05
CA GLY A 81 4.15 17.84 -14.10
C GLY A 81 5.04 16.61 -14.25
N GLU A 82 5.97 16.39 -13.31
CA GLU A 82 6.85 15.22 -13.30
C GLU A 82 6.08 13.90 -13.18
N LEU A 83 6.69 12.81 -13.65
CA LEU A 83 6.12 11.47 -13.51
C LEU A 83 5.99 11.09 -12.03
N ARG A 84 4.90 10.40 -11.67
CA ARG A 84 4.65 9.88 -10.31
C ARG A 84 5.52 8.65 -9.99
N ILE A 85 6.83 8.73 -10.21
CA ILE A 85 7.80 7.63 -10.04
C ILE A 85 7.70 7.02 -8.63
N THR A 86 7.63 7.87 -7.60
CA THR A 86 7.50 7.42 -6.21
C THR A 86 6.25 6.58 -5.98
N LEU A 87 5.11 6.96 -6.58
CA LEU A 87 3.89 6.16 -6.54
C LEU A 87 4.15 4.79 -7.16
N PHE A 88 4.67 4.76 -8.39
CA PHE A 88 4.86 3.50 -9.11
C PHE A 88 5.79 2.54 -8.36
N VAL A 89 6.90 3.05 -7.82
CA VAL A 89 7.86 2.25 -7.05
C VAL A 89 7.22 1.71 -5.77
N LEU A 90 6.58 2.56 -4.97
CA LEU A 90 5.98 2.15 -3.69
C LEU A 90 4.82 1.19 -3.89
N VAL A 91 3.96 1.42 -4.88
CA VAL A 91 2.84 0.54 -5.21
C VAL A 91 3.36 -0.81 -5.71
N ALA A 92 4.30 -0.83 -6.65
CA ALA A 92 4.85 -2.08 -7.17
C ALA A 92 5.53 -2.92 -6.07
N LEU A 93 6.39 -2.31 -5.26
CA LEU A 93 7.07 -2.99 -4.16
C LEU A 93 6.07 -3.51 -3.12
N SER A 94 5.09 -2.70 -2.72
CA SER A 94 4.07 -3.08 -1.74
C SER A 94 3.22 -4.24 -2.27
N THR A 95 2.78 -4.19 -3.52
CA THR A 95 1.99 -5.26 -4.15
C THR A 95 2.77 -6.57 -4.25
N VAL A 96 4.04 -6.53 -4.69
CA VAL A 96 4.88 -7.73 -4.78
C VAL A 96 5.09 -8.33 -3.39
N LEU A 97 5.41 -7.51 -2.39
CA LEU A 97 5.67 -7.97 -1.04
C LEU A 97 4.41 -8.50 -0.34
N ALA A 98 3.27 -7.83 -0.51
CA ALA A 98 1.99 -8.27 0.01
C ALA A 98 1.54 -9.59 -0.67
N GLY A 99 1.72 -9.70 -1.99
CA GLY A 99 1.47 -10.93 -2.75
C GLY A 99 2.35 -12.09 -2.30
N PHE A 100 3.64 -11.84 -2.08
CA PHE A 100 4.57 -12.83 -1.53
C PHE A 100 4.14 -13.30 -0.13
N LEU A 101 3.75 -12.38 0.75
CA LEU A 101 3.22 -12.73 2.07
C LEU A 101 1.93 -13.55 1.97
N ALA A 102 1.01 -13.19 1.07
CA ALA A 102 -0.22 -13.93 0.82
C ALA A 102 0.06 -15.36 0.33
N TYR A 103 1.04 -15.55 -0.55
CA TYR A 103 1.46 -16.87 -1.04
C TYR A 103 2.06 -17.76 0.06
N ARG A 104 2.67 -17.15 1.08
CA ARG A 104 3.29 -17.86 2.21
C ARG A 104 2.28 -18.34 3.26
N ILE A 105 1.06 -17.82 3.25
CA ILE A 105 -0.01 -18.28 4.15
C ILE A 105 -0.51 -19.64 3.65
N LYS A 106 -0.47 -20.62 4.55
CA LYS A 106 -1.03 -21.95 4.34
C LYS A 106 -2.28 -22.05 5.20
N ASP A 107 -3.41 -21.75 4.58
CA ASP A 107 -4.76 -21.92 5.11
C ASP A 107 -5.51 -23.01 4.34
#